data_AF-A0A7H8PIC4-F1
#
_entry.id   AF-A0A7H8PIC4-F1
#
_cell.length_a   1.000
_cell.length_b   1.000
_cell.length_c   1.000
_cell.angle_alpha   90.00
_cell.angle_beta   90.00
_cell.angle_gamma   90.00
#
_symmetry.space_group_name_H-M   'P 1'
#
loop_
_entity.id
_entity.type
_entity.pdbx_description
1 polymer ?
#
loop_
_entity_poly.entity_id
_entity_poly.type
_entity_poly.pdbx_seq_one_letter_code
_entity_poly.pdbx_strand_id
1 'polypeptide(L)'
;MMYKRKDIKRIICNKKTIVVMILFCISGISSHAQKMKNHLHKKLVTKVGTVCEETPDDNPCAGSEIYLSLFFEKKEVKVSEVEVATCGQESIYNIGTYTWKLLPNKEIRIDFIPGQTKGTYAEHLFLELRDKKLVARIIHLNGEEVEYVLEDKKP
;
A
#
# COMPACT_ATOMS: atom_id res chain seq x y z
N MET A 1 46.30 66.66 -3.69
CA MET A 1 45.97 65.69 -2.61
C MET A 1 44.99 64.68 -3.18
N MET A 2 45.26 63.39 -2.99
CA MET A 2 44.78 62.24 -3.77
C MET A 2 43.27 61.98 -3.71
N TYR A 3 42.74 61.55 -4.86
CA TYR A 3 41.45 60.87 -5.05
C TYR A 3 41.44 59.50 -4.33
N LYS A 4 40.33 59.15 -3.66
CA LYS A 4 40.08 57.78 -3.14
C LYS A 4 38.80 57.23 -3.76
N ARG A 5 38.92 56.33 -4.74
CA ARG A 5 37.82 55.49 -5.24
C ARG A 5 37.57 54.35 -4.24
N LYS A 6 36.31 54.12 -3.88
CA LYS A 6 35.87 52.93 -3.15
C LYS A 6 35.74 51.77 -4.13
N ASP A 7 36.50 50.71 -3.89
CA ASP A 7 36.39 49.46 -4.64
C ASP A 7 35.11 48.70 -4.23
N ILE A 8 34.22 48.51 -5.21
CA ILE A 8 33.08 47.60 -5.12
C ILE A 8 33.62 46.18 -5.27
N LYS A 9 33.59 45.40 -4.19
CA LYS A 9 33.93 43.96 -4.22
C LYS A 9 32.95 43.23 -5.16
N ARG A 10 33.46 42.89 -6.34
CA ARG A 10 32.80 42.04 -7.33
C ARG A 10 32.69 40.63 -6.75
N ILE A 11 31.47 40.17 -6.44
CA ILE A 11 31.20 38.80 -6.05
C ILE A 11 31.44 37.93 -7.29
N ILE A 12 32.58 37.26 -7.34
CA ILE A 12 32.91 36.29 -8.39
C ILE A 12 32.18 35.00 -8.02
N CYS A 13 30.96 34.84 -8.53
CA CYS A 13 30.24 33.58 -8.46
C CYS A 13 30.94 32.58 -9.42
N ASN A 14 31.76 31.70 -8.85
CA ASN A 14 32.56 30.75 -9.61
C ASN A 14 31.64 29.68 -10.23
N LYS A 15 31.66 29.51 -11.55
CA LYS A 15 30.78 28.57 -12.30
C LYS A 15 30.80 27.15 -11.73
N LYS A 16 31.91 26.73 -11.11
CA LYS A 16 32.06 25.41 -10.48
C LYS A 16 31.16 25.22 -9.25
N THR A 17 30.87 26.28 -8.50
CA THR A 17 30.05 26.22 -7.27
C THR A 17 28.56 26.04 -7.58
N ILE A 18 28.09 26.59 -8.70
CA ILE A 18 26.69 26.45 -9.16
C ILE A 18 26.40 24.99 -9.58
N VAL A 19 27.36 24.33 -10.25
CA VAL A 19 27.21 22.92 -10.69
C VAL A 19 27.10 21.96 -9.51
N VAL A 20 27.86 22.21 -8.43
CA VAL A 20 27.81 21.38 -7.21
C VAL A 20 26.47 21.52 -6.47
N MET A 21 25.89 22.74 -6.45
CA MET A 21 24.57 22.97 -5.84
C MET A 21 23.44 22.29 -6.63
N ILE A 22 23.51 22.30 -7.97
CA ILE A 22 22.53 21.62 -8.83
C ILE A 22 22.61 20.10 -8.66
N LEU A 23 23.80 19.52 -8.51
CA LEU A 23 23.95 18.08 -8.23
C LEU A 23 23.32 17.67 -6.87
N PHE A 24 23.39 18.53 -5.86
CA PHE A 24 22.82 18.25 -4.53
C PHE A 24 21.29 18.36 -4.49
N CYS A 25 20.69 19.19 -5.35
CA CYS A 25 19.23 19.29 -5.46
C CYS A 25 18.59 18.09 -6.16
N ILE A 26 19.32 17.37 -7.03
CA ILE A 26 18.78 16.23 -7.78
C ILE A 26 18.74 14.95 -6.93
N SER A 27 19.62 14.81 -5.93
CA SER A 27 19.64 13.64 -5.04
C SER A 27 18.51 13.65 -3.99
N GLY A 28 18.00 14.82 -3.60
CA GLY A 28 16.97 14.97 -2.55
C GLY A 28 15.54 14.58 -2.94
N ILE A 29 15.20 14.49 -4.24
CA ILE A 29 13.80 14.32 -4.70
C ILE A 29 13.39 12.83 -4.75
N SER A 30 14.32 11.90 -4.57
CA SER A 30 14.07 10.46 -4.79
C SER A 30 13.44 9.69 -3.62
N SER A 31 13.29 10.30 -2.43
CA SER A 31 12.95 9.54 -1.21
C SER A 31 11.46 9.14 -1.08
N HIS A 32 10.54 9.82 -1.77
CA HIS A 32 9.11 9.49 -1.66
C HIS A 32 8.66 8.37 -2.60
N ALA A 33 9.27 8.25 -3.79
CA ALA A 33 8.91 7.22 -4.78
C ALA A 33 9.50 5.83 -4.50
N GLN A 34 10.40 5.69 -3.52
CA GLN A 34 11.04 4.42 -3.18
C GLN A 34 10.23 3.57 -2.18
N LYS A 35 9.23 4.13 -1.49
CA LYS A 35 8.61 3.48 -0.33
C LYS A 35 7.71 2.29 -0.67
N MET A 36 7.00 2.31 -1.81
CA MET A 36 6.13 1.20 -2.25
C MET A 36 6.86 0.15 -3.10
N LYS A 37 8.12 0.41 -3.53
CA LYS A 37 8.83 -0.49 -4.46
C LYS A 37 8.93 -1.93 -3.96
N ASN A 38 8.97 -2.14 -2.64
CA ASN A 38 9.08 -3.47 -2.03
C ASN A 38 7.78 -4.30 -2.11
N HIS A 39 6.66 -3.65 -2.40
CA HIS A 39 5.31 -4.22 -2.41
C HIS A 39 4.68 -4.27 -3.81
N LEU A 40 5.32 -3.64 -4.79
CA LEU A 40 4.90 -3.69 -6.20
C LEU A 40 5.17 -5.07 -6.81
N HIS A 41 4.27 -5.50 -7.69
CA HIS A 41 4.30 -6.78 -8.40
C HIS A 41 4.27 -7.99 -7.47
N LYS A 42 3.71 -7.83 -6.26
CA LYS A 42 3.57 -8.89 -5.27
C LYS A 42 2.13 -9.05 -4.85
N LYS A 43 1.75 -10.30 -4.57
CA LYS A 43 0.47 -10.64 -3.97
C LYS A 43 0.62 -10.59 -2.45
N LEU A 44 0.04 -9.56 -1.86
CA LEU A 44 0.02 -9.32 -0.43
C LEU A 44 -1.28 -9.89 0.14
N VAL A 45 -1.19 -10.72 1.16
CA VAL A 45 -2.33 -11.43 1.74
C VAL A 45 -2.38 -11.29 3.26
N THR A 46 -3.58 -11.38 3.82
CA THR A 46 -3.77 -11.52 5.26
C THR A 46 -5.06 -12.28 5.55
N LYS A 47 -5.08 -13.07 6.64
CA LYS A 47 -6.28 -13.79 7.08
C LYS A 47 -7.20 -12.80 7.78
N VAL A 48 -8.39 -12.61 7.24
CA VAL A 48 -9.37 -11.61 7.72
C VAL A 48 -10.57 -12.25 8.41
N GLY A 49 -10.85 -13.54 8.15
CA GLY A 49 -12.01 -14.19 8.72
C GLY A 49 -11.90 -15.71 8.80
N THR A 50 -12.86 -16.30 9.47
CA THR A 50 -13.09 -17.75 9.51
C THR A 50 -14.58 -17.98 9.50
N VAL A 51 -15.03 -18.92 8.67
CA VAL A 51 -16.43 -19.36 8.58
C VAL A 51 -16.49 -20.77 9.13
N CYS A 52 -17.49 -21.04 9.96
CA CYS A 52 -17.86 -22.39 10.36
C CYS A 52 -19.27 -22.63 9.85
N GLU A 53 -19.44 -23.62 8.99
CA GLU A 53 -20.76 -23.97 8.47
C GLU A 53 -21.41 -25.01 9.36
N GLU A 54 -22.64 -24.78 9.80
CA GLU A 54 -23.41 -25.79 10.50
C GLU A 54 -23.92 -26.81 9.47
N THR A 55 -23.44 -28.05 9.56
CA THR A 55 -23.90 -29.16 8.72
C THR A 55 -24.74 -30.15 9.55
N PRO A 56 -25.77 -30.78 8.94
CA PRO A 56 -26.60 -31.77 9.65
C PRO A 56 -25.83 -33.04 10.03
N ASP A 57 -24.72 -33.33 9.33
CA ASP A 57 -23.82 -34.43 9.59
C ASP A 57 -22.41 -33.90 9.95
N ASP A 58 -21.58 -34.71 10.62
CA ASP A 58 -20.18 -34.40 10.89
C ASP A 58 -19.40 -34.28 9.56
N ASN A 59 -19.23 -33.05 9.08
CA ASN A 59 -18.45 -32.76 7.89
C ASN A 59 -17.09 -32.14 8.30
N PRO A 60 -15.97 -32.86 8.16
CA PRO A 60 -14.65 -32.34 8.53
C PRO A 60 -14.17 -31.17 7.66
N CYS A 61 -14.88 -30.89 6.54
CA CYS A 61 -14.61 -29.77 5.66
C CYS A 61 -15.53 -28.56 5.90
N ALA A 62 -16.44 -28.61 6.89
CA ALA A 62 -17.41 -27.54 7.18
C ALA A 62 -16.79 -26.35 7.93
N GLY A 63 -15.75 -25.80 7.33
CA GLY A 63 -15.09 -24.59 7.81
C GLY A 63 -14.17 -24.03 6.73
N SER A 64 -13.97 -22.73 6.76
CA SER A 64 -13.08 -22.06 5.83
C SER A 64 -12.39 -20.85 6.48
N GLU A 65 -11.21 -20.53 5.98
CA GLU A 65 -10.51 -19.30 6.30
C GLU A 65 -10.64 -18.32 5.15
N ILE A 66 -10.94 -17.05 5.45
CA ILE A 66 -11.04 -16.00 4.45
C ILE A 66 -9.79 -15.14 4.50
N TYR A 67 -9.18 -14.93 3.34
CA TYR A 67 -8.00 -14.09 3.15
C TYR A 67 -8.32 -12.91 2.24
N LEU A 68 -7.94 -11.70 2.65
CA LEU A 68 -7.92 -10.55 1.76
C LEU A 68 -6.60 -10.55 0.99
N SER A 69 -6.67 -10.36 -0.32
CA SER A 69 -5.53 -10.37 -1.23
C SER A 69 -5.47 -9.08 -2.05
N LEU A 70 -4.34 -8.39 -1.98
CA LEU A 70 -4.03 -7.19 -2.73
C LEU A 70 -2.82 -7.43 -3.63
N PHE A 71 -2.97 -7.19 -4.93
CA PHE A 71 -1.86 -7.26 -5.88
C PHE A 71 -1.62 -5.88 -6.47
N PHE A 72 -0.55 -5.22 -6.02
CA PHE A 72 -0.22 -3.86 -6.43
C PHE A 72 0.62 -3.85 -7.72
N GLU A 73 0.07 -3.20 -8.74
CA GLU A 73 0.77 -2.77 -9.93
C GLU A 73 1.10 -1.27 -9.84
N LYS A 74 1.85 -0.74 -10.82
CA LYS A 74 2.32 0.66 -10.78
C LYS A 74 1.20 1.71 -10.63
N LYS A 75 0.02 1.45 -11.18
CA LYS A 75 -1.12 2.39 -11.19
C LYS A 75 -2.41 1.78 -10.66
N GLU A 76 -2.47 0.47 -10.61
CA GLU A 76 -3.67 -0.28 -10.31
C GLU A 76 -3.39 -1.32 -9.22
N VAL A 77 -4.43 -1.71 -8.50
CA VAL A 77 -4.40 -2.77 -7.50
C VAL A 77 -5.53 -3.71 -7.79
N LYS A 78 -5.22 -5.00 -7.86
CA LYS A 78 -6.23 -6.06 -7.96
C LYS A 78 -6.58 -6.50 -6.56
N VAL A 79 -7.87 -6.54 -6.27
CA VAL A 79 -8.41 -6.85 -4.95
C VAL A 79 -9.26 -8.10 -5.07
N SER A 80 -8.98 -9.10 -4.24
CA SER A 80 -9.74 -10.35 -4.20
C SER A 80 -9.82 -10.88 -2.78
N GLU A 81 -10.84 -11.69 -2.52
CA GLU A 81 -10.92 -12.55 -1.35
C GLU A 81 -10.60 -13.99 -1.77
N VAL A 82 -9.88 -14.71 -0.93
CA VAL A 82 -9.59 -16.11 -1.12
C VAL A 82 -10.14 -16.85 0.07
N GLU A 83 -11.10 -17.71 -0.16
CA GLU A 83 -11.62 -18.64 0.82
C GLU A 83 -10.88 -19.96 0.69
N VAL A 84 -10.37 -20.48 1.80
CA VAL A 84 -9.67 -21.76 1.86
C VAL A 84 -10.43 -22.66 2.81
N ALA A 85 -11.13 -23.66 2.28
CA ALA A 85 -11.82 -24.66 3.10
C ALA A 85 -10.81 -25.44 3.96
N THR A 86 -11.25 -25.99 5.10
CA THR A 86 -10.41 -26.83 5.98
C THR A 86 -9.77 -28.00 5.23
N CYS A 87 -10.44 -28.51 4.20
CA CYS A 87 -9.94 -29.57 3.33
C CYS A 87 -9.04 -29.08 2.17
N GLY A 88 -8.65 -27.80 2.17
CA GLY A 88 -7.69 -27.20 1.25
C GLY A 88 -8.26 -26.74 -0.10
N GLN A 89 -9.58 -26.81 -0.30
CA GLN A 89 -10.21 -26.26 -1.50
C GLN A 89 -10.17 -24.73 -1.46
N GLU A 90 -9.53 -24.11 -2.45
CA GLU A 90 -9.48 -22.65 -2.58
C GLU A 90 -10.58 -22.15 -3.54
N SER A 91 -11.32 -21.14 -3.10
CA SER A 91 -12.27 -20.36 -3.92
C SER A 91 -11.80 -18.91 -3.96
N ILE A 92 -11.69 -18.33 -5.16
CA ILE A 92 -11.21 -16.95 -5.34
C ILE A 92 -12.37 -16.07 -5.78
N TYR A 93 -12.71 -15.08 -4.96
CA TYR A 93 -13.67 -14.05 -5.28
C TYR A 93 -12.95 -12.76 -5.70
N ASN A 94 -13.03 -12.42 -6.98
CA ASN A 94 -12.42 -11.20 -7.51
C ASN A 94 -13.36 -10.01 -7.26
N ILE A 95 -12.94 -9.07 -6.42
CA ILE A 95 -13.70 -7.86 -6.08
C ILE A 95 -13.56 -6.84 -7.22
N GLY A 96 -12.34 -6.60 -7.68
CA GLY A 96 -12.10 -5.69 -8.81
C GLY A 96 -10.65 -5.26 -9.00
N THR A 97 -10.46 -4.36 -9.96
CA THR A 97 -9.18 -3.68 -10.21
C THR A 97 -9.41 -2.18 -10.13
N TYR A 98 -8.63 -1.51 -9.28
CA TYR A 98 -8.85 -0.11 -8.93
C TYR A 98 -7.57 0.70 -9.08
N THR A 99 -7.69 2.00 -9.35
CA THR A 99 -6.56 2.91 -9.25
C THR A 99 -6.17 3.14 -7.80
N TRP A 100 -4.89 3.36 -7.55
CA TRP A 100 -4.41 3.69 -6.21
C TRP A 100 -3.30 4.75 -6.23
N LYS A 101 -3.08 5.37 -5.07
CA LYS A 101 -1.98 6.31 -4.85
C LYS A 101 -1.46 6.26 -3.41
N LEU A 102 -0.16 6.46 -3.24
CA LEU A 102 0.47 6.69 -1.94
C LEU A 102 0.40 8.19 -1.61
N LEU A 103 -0.23 8.52 -0.49
CA LEU A 103 -0.36 9.88 0.02
C LEU A 103 0.88 10.29 0.86
N PRO A 104 1.12 11.59 1.07
CA PRO A 104 2.27 12.08 1.85
C PRO A 104 2.32 11.57 3.30
N ASN A 105 1.16 11.30 3.89
CA ASN A 105 0.99 10.72 5.23
C ASN A 105 1.23 9.20 5.28
N LYS A 106 1.73 8.59 4.20
CA LYS A 106 1.96 7.13 4.04
C LYS A 106 0.69 6.28 3.91
N GLU A 107 -0.48 6.91 3.83
CA GLU A 107 -1.73 6.23 3.54
C GLU A 107 -1.78 5.80 2.06
N ILE A 108 -2.31 4.62 1.80
CA ILE A 108 -2.60 4.14 0.45
C ILE A 108 -4.09 4.32 0.20
N ARG A 109 -4.41 5.23 -0.72
CA ARG A 109 -5.79 5.47 -1.14
C ARG A 109 -6.08 4.65 -2.39
N ILE A 110 -7.08 3.78 -2.29
CA ILE A 110 -7.65 3.03 -3.41
C ILE A 110 -8.97 3.68 -3.79
N ASP A 111 -9.17 3.95 -5.08
CA ASP A 111 -10.41 4.56 -5.57
C ASP A 111 -11.46 3.46 -5.80
N PHE A 112 -12.00 2.94 -4.70
CA PHE A 112 -13.02 1.89 -4.74
C PHE A 112 -14.33 2.36 -5.38
N ILE A 113 -15.00 1.43 -6.06
CA ILE A 113 -16.37 1.60 -6.53
C ILE A 113 -17.28 1.00 -5.46
N PRO A 114 -18.07 1.79 -4.69
CA PRO A 114 -18.79 1.30 -3.52
C PRO A 114 -19.71 0.11 -3.78
N GLY A 115 -20.33 0.04 -4.95
CA GLY A 115 -21.21 -1.07 -5.32
C GLY A 115 -20.48 -2.41 -5.52
N GLN A 116 -19.17 -2.40 -5.76
CA GLN A 116 -18.37 -3.61 -5.97
C GLN A 116 -17.75 -4.14 -4.67
N THR A 117 -17.51 -3.28 -3.69
CA THR A 117 -16.90 -3.66 -2.41
C THR A 117 -17.92 -3.98 -1.33
N LYS A 118 -19.20 -3.70 -1.56
CA LYS A 118 -20.27 -3.91 -0.58
C LYS A 118 -20.35 -5.37 -0.14
N GLY A 119 -20.35 -5.61 1.18
CA GLY A 119 -20.39 -6.94 1.78
C GLY A 119 -19.06 -7.70 1.78
N THR A 120 -17.97 -7.03 1.38
CA THR A 120 -16.61 -7.62 1.35
C THR A 120 -15.75 -6.96 2.43
N TYR A 121 -14.63 -7.60 2.80
CA TYR A 121 -13.61 -7.02 3.67
C TYR A 121 -12.91 -5.80 3.05
N ALA A 122 -13.16 -5.48 1.77
CA ALA A 122 -12.70 -4.26 1.12
C ALA A 122 -13.64 -3.06 1.32
N GLU A 123 -14.87 -3.23 1.85
CA GLU A 123 -15.86 -2.15 1.96
C GLU A 123 -15.37 -0.96 2.79
N HIS A 124 -14.67 -1.26 3.88
CA HIS A 124 -14.13 -0.29 4.83
C HIS A 124 -12.63 -0.52 5.07
N LEU A 125 -11.89 -0.79 3.99
CA LEU A 125 -10.46 -1.04 4.04
C LEU A 125 -9.66 0.27 4.06
N PHE A 126 -8.84 0.43 5.10
CA PHE A 126 -7.82 1.47 5.20
C PHE A 126 -6.43 0.86 5.09
N LEU A 127 -5.54 1.49 4.34
CA LEU A 127 -4.18 0.99 4.13
C LEU A 127 -3.14 2.04 4.47
N GLU A 128 -2.08 1.61 5.14
CA GLU A 128 -0.98 2.48 5.56
C GLU A 128 0.35 1.75 5.44
N LEU A 129 1.39 2.48 5.01
CA LEU A 129 2.75 1.99 5.03
C LEU A 129 3.45 2.39 6.34
N ARG A 130 3.67 1.41 7.23
CA ARG A 130 4.40 1.58 8.50
C ARG A 130 5.66 0.73 8.51
N ASP A 131 6.81 1.34 8.77
CA ASP A 131 8.11 0.63 8.85
C ASP A 131 8.38 -0.36 7.70
N LYS A 132 8.03 0.07 6.48
CA LYS A 132 8.11 -0.73 5.23
C LYS A 132 7.15 -1.92 5.16
N LYS A 133 6.25 -2.11 6.12
CA LYS A 133 5.14 -3.08 6.07
C LYS A 133 3.88 -2.41 5.57
N LEU A 134 3.06 -3.15 4.84
CA LEU A 134 1.71 -2.72 4.49
C LEU A 134 0.76 -3.19 5.58
N VAL A 135 0.07 -2.24 6.20
CA VAL A 135 -0.89 -2.47 7.27
C VAL A 135 -2.29 -2.17 6.74
N ALA A 136 -3.22 -3.10 6.94
CA ALA A 136 -4.64 -2.91 6.71
C ALA A 136 -5.35 -2.69 8.05
N ARG A 137 -6.33 -1.79 8.05
CA ARG A 137 -7.36 -1.71 9.09
C ARG A 137 -8.69 -1.94 8.42
N ILE A 138 -9.46 -2.86 8.97
CA ILE A 138 -10.73 -3.31 8.40
C ILE A 138 -11.79 -3.17 9.47
N ILE A 139 -12.90 -2.51 9.12
CA ILE A 139 -14.09 -2.45 9.97
C ILE A 139 -14.97 -3.64 9.61
N HIS A 140 -15.15 -4.55 10.57
CA HIS A 140 -15.98 -5.74 10.43
C HIS A 140 -17.47 -5.41 10.57
N LEU A 141 -18.34 -6.36 10.20
CA LEU A 141 -19.80 -6.20 10.27
C LEU A 141 -20.32 -5.94 11.70
N ASN A 142 -19.59 -6.40 12.72
CA ASN A 142 -19.88 -6.12 14.13
C ASN A 142 -19.45 -4.70 14.56
N GLY A 143 -18.87 -3.89 13.66
CA GLY A 143 -18.35 -2.55 13.93
C GLY A 143 -16.94 -2.53 14.52
N GLU A 144 -16.31 -3.68 14.73
CA GLU A 144 -14.96 -3.78 15.25
C GLU A 144 -13.92 -3.43 14.19
N GLU A 145 -12.98 -2.56 14.54
CA GLU A 145 -11.83 -2.25 13.69
C GLU A 145 -10.65 -3.12 14.09
N VAL A 146 -10.16 -3.93 13.15
CA VAL A 146 -9.04 -4.84 13.36
C VAL A 146 -7.88 -4.48 12.43
N GLU A 147 -6.67 -4.48 12.99
CA GLU A 147 -5.43 -4.20 12.25
C GLU A 147 -4.73 -5.51 11.82
N TYR A 148 -4.33 -5.55 10.55
CA TYR A 148 -3.67 -6.69 9.91
C TYR A 148 -2.38 -6.24 9.23
N VAL A 149 -1.32 -7.02 9.37
CA VAL A 149 -0.14 -6.87 8.51
C VAL A 149 -0.33 -7.74 7.28
N LEU A 150 -0.13 -7.15 6.10
CA LEU A 150 -0.15 -7.91 4.86
C LEU A 150 1.23 -8.47 4.57
N GLU A 151 1.27 -9.75 4.23
CA GLU A 151 2.49 -10.49 3.95
C GLU A 151 2.51 -10.96 2.50
N ASP A 152 3.72 -11.08 1.93
CA ASP A 152 3.89 -11.65 0.60
C ASP A 152 3.44 -13.14 0.62
N LYS A 153 2.41 -13.52 -0.15
CA LYS A 153 2.12 -14.95 -0.38
C LYS A 153 3.30 -15.53 -1.16
N LYS A 154 4.15 -16.31 -0.49
CA LYS A 154 5.21 -17.06 -1.16
C LYS A 154 4.57 -18.09 -2.12
N PRO A 155 5.10 -18.24 -3.34
CA PRO A 155 4.63 -19.26 -4.29
C PRO A 155 4.87 -20.68 -3.77
#